data_AF-A0A562QXT5-F1
#
_entry.id   AF-A0A562QXT5-F1
#
_cell.length_a   1.000
_cell.length_b   1.000
_cell.length_c   1.000
_cell.angle_alpha   90.00
_cell.angle_beta   90.00
_cell.angle_gamma   90.00
#
_symmetry.space_group_name_H-M   'P 1'
#
loop_
_entity.id
_entity.type
_entity.pdbx_description
1 polymer ?
#
loop_
_entity_poly.entity_id
_entity_poly.type
_entity_poly.pdbx_seq_one_letter_code
_entity_poly.pdbx_strand_id
1 'polypeptide(L)'
;MRVCSTTRHGYLTVPTALDITIVETLALLDGDFAEFAAGIAHDQYAIWLGAGVSLGKLPGLEGVAGEVLEHLRIRIDSTNAACKFRRSLDRILNLILSPEDWKEIDYAKSATDWKIFGRIKKNLTGAYSRMLDQHPQGELPDYLVWDAVKVVERYGDPSITPGPEHFGLAALIAEGVASDVASANWDALIEKAIVAIAGSPVGLLQVRILPEDVRDSSARARFYKFHGCAVLGGEDEARYRERIVGRASQIHGWADKAENKVIAGKLLDLAISKSTLMLGLSAQDTNIQNIFVVAQQSLPASFPTHPPAVVLSENSVGADQLSLLQNFYKTDYVAKSEEIEKSALLRAYSRSLLPALWLHVVCSKLETFLEGSASGLTAAEKSRLRSALRTLRNGVAATALPDQYEQFMVTALSLAGRAMNFFRDGRRINAAAGLYSPLSMSSVPKSLHEPGFSSSGIQELALGIALVALAATEGFWECRVSGLSDPGGGALRLAGAVRSAEVFFAANNQSASRLIAGGYAAEDSDTIILHSHEAPARAARHPTSPPGRTLRRRRREISLSRLSGASNSLDEILKNLRAEIAV
;
A
#
# COMPACT_ATOMS: atom_id res chain seq x y z
N MET A 1 -14.23 9.50 21.39
CA MET A 1 -15.26 8.42 21.41
C MET A 1 -14.77 7.41 22.43
N ARG A 2 -15.50 7.19 23.53
CA ARG A 2 -15.07 6.23 24.59
C ARG A 2 -15.16 4.81 24.05
N VAL A 3 -14.08 4.05 24.11
CA VAL A 3 -14.08 2.61 23.85
C VAL A 3 -14.14 1.91 25.21
N CYS A 4 -15.34 1.50 25.63
CA CYS A 4 -15.49 0.49 26.67
C CYS A 4 -15.49 -0.88 25.99
N SER A 5 -14.50 -1.72 26.31
CA SER A 5 -14.49 -3.11 25.87
C SER A 5 -15.51 -3.91 26.69
N THR A 6 -16.52 -4.45 26.00
CA THR A 6 -17.31 -5.56 26.52
C THR A 6 -16.99 -6.78 25.67
N THR A 7 -16.13 -7.64 26.21
CA THR A 7 -15.76 -8.93 25.65
C THR A 7 -16.98 -9.86 25.71
N ARG A 8 -17.68 -10.03 24.58
CA ARG A 8 -18.61 -11.17 24.41
C ARG A 8 -17.81 -12.37 23.91
N HIS A 9 -17.73 -13.41 24.72
CA HIS A 9 -17.30 -14.75 24.30
C HIS A 9 -18.43 -15.38 23.45
N GLY A 10 -18.50 -15.00 22.17
CA GLY A 10 -19.11 -15.84 21.13
C GLY A 10 -17.99 -16.56 20.40
N TYR A 11 -18.23 -17.79 19.94
CA TYR A 11 -17.31 -18.50 19.04
C TYR A 11 -16.89 -17.56 17.90
N LEU A 12 -15.66 -17.05 17.96
CA LEU A 12 -15.12 -16.12 16.96
C LEU A 12 -14.94 -16.91 15.67
N THR A 13 -15.87 -16.76 14.74
CA THR A 13 -15.67 -17.17 13.35
C THR A 13 -14.44 -16.44 12.83
N VAL A 14 -13.44 -17.18 12.36
CA VAL A 14 -12.24 -16.59 11.73
C VAL A 14 -12.71 -15.69 10.58
N PRO A 15 -12.34 -14.39 10.55
CA PRO A 15 -12.81 -13.48 9.51
C PRO A 15 -12.40 -13.99 8.13
N THR A 16 -13.23 -13.70 7.13
CA THR A 16 -12.83 -13.92 5.73
C THR A 16 -11.77 -12.91 5.33
N ALA A 17 -11.01 -13.17 4.26
CA ALA A 17 -10.04 -12.21 3.76
C ALA A 17 -10.67 -10.87 3.30
N LEU A 18 -11.98 -10.87 3.02
CA LEU A 18 -12.75 -9.68 2.64
C LEU A 18 -13.16 -8.84 3.85
N ASP A 19 -13.56 -9.51 4.94
CA ASP A 19 -14.12 -8.85 6.13
C ASP A 19 -13.03 -8.48 7.15
N ILE A 20 -11.81 -8.99 6.99
CA ILE A 20 -10.71 -8.75 7.92
C ILE A 20 -10.36 -7.26 8.01
N THR A 21 -10.26 -6.76 9.24
CA THR A 21 -9.90 -5.38 9.53
C THR A 21 -8.40 -5.12 9.37
N ILE A 22 -7.99 -3.85 9.29
CA ILE A 22 -6.56 -3.48 9.30
C ILE A 22 -5.88 -3.96 10.60
N VAL A 23 -6.56 -3.88 11.75
CA VAL A 23 -6.03 -4.34 13.04
C VAL A 23 -5.86 -5.86 13.08
N GLU A 24 -6.85 -6.60 12.61
CA GLU A 24 -6.75 -8.08 12.53
C GLU A 24 -5.67 -8.50 11.52
N THR A 25 -5.51 -7.75 10.42
CA THR A 25 -4.44 -7.99 9.46
C THR A 25 -3.07 -7.73 10.08
N LEU A 26 -2.91 -6.66 10.88
CA LEU A 26 -1.69 -6.42 11.67
C LEU A 26 -1.40 -7.57 12.64
N ALA A 27 -2.44 -8.19 13.23
CA ALA A 27 -2.26 -9.35 14.10
C ALA A 27 -1.69 -10.56 13.33
N LEU A 28 -2.12 -10.78 12.07
CA LEU A 28 -1.50 -11.79 11.20
C LEU A 28 -0.02 -11.46 10.92
N LEU A 29 0.27 -10.20 10.62
CA LEU A 29 1.63 -9.71 10.33
C LEU A 29 2.55 -9.69 11.55
N ASP A 30 2.03 -9.66 12.77
CA ASP A 30 2.82 -9.76 13.99
C ASP A 30 2.97 -11.22 14.48
N GLY A 31 2.11 -12.13 13.98
CA GLY A 31 2.07 -13.54 14.34
C GLY A 31 2.59 -14.42 13.20
N ASP A 32 1.69 -15.21 12.61
CA ASP A 32 2.02 -16.24 11.62
C ASP A 32 2.79 -15.71 10.39
N PHE A 33 2.63 -14.43 10.05
CA PHE A 33 3.29 -13.79 8.91
C PHE A 33 4.35 -12.75 9.31
N ALA A 34 4.90 -12.83 10.54
CA ALA A 34 5.94 -11.91 11.02
C ALA A 34 7.19 -11.87 10.15
N GLU A 35 7.64 -13.04 9.66
CA GLU A 35 8.82 -13.12 8.80
C GLU A 35 8.59 -12.47 7.43
N PHE A 36 7.40 -12.69 6.86
CA PHE A 36 6.96 -12.01 5.63
C PHE A 36 6.92 -10.48 5.83
N ALA A 37 6.32 -10.01 6.91
CA ALA A 37 6.21 -8.59 7.20
C ALA A 37 7.59 -7.92 7.37
N ALA A 38 8.52 -8.60 8.05
CA ALA A 38 9.92 -8.18 8.15
C ALA A 38 10.60 -8.15 6.77
N GLY A 39 10.38 -9.17 5.93
CA GLY A 39 10.93 -9.21 4.58
C GLY A 39 10.41 -8.09 3.68
N ILE A 40 9.14 -7.70 3.81
CA ILE A 40 8.60 -6.48 3.17
C ILE A 40 9.36 -5.26 3.67
N ALA A 41 9.51 -5.07 4.99
CA ALA A 41 10.25 -3.94 5.56
C ALA A 41 11.73 -3.88 5.12
N HIS A 42 12.27 -4.99 4.64
CA HIS A 42 13.63 -5.14 4.12
C HIS A 42 13.72 -5.01 2.58
N ASP A 43 12.61 -4.78 1.87
CA ASP A 43 12.54 -4.71 0.40
C ASP A 43 12.93 -6.04 -0.30
N GLN A 44 12.58 -7.18 0.32
CA GLN A 44 12.91 -8.52 -0.19
C GLN A 44 11.86 -9.11 -1.14
N TYR A 45 10.71 -8.47 -1.28
CA TYR A 45 9.61 -8.94 -2.12
C TYR A 45 9.44 -8.10 -3.38
N ALA A 46 9.20 -8.76 -4.51
CA ALA A 46 8.57 -8.18 -5.68
C ALA A 46 7.05 -8.31 -5.54
N ILE A 47 6.33 -7.22 -5.81
CA ILE A 47 4.86 -7.18 -5.66
C ILE A 47 4.20 -7.34 -7.02
N TRP A 48 3.38 -8.38 -7.17
CA TRP A 48 2.68 -8.72 -8.40
C TRP A 48 1.19 -8.44 -8.25
N LEU A 49 0.69 -7.52 -9.07
CA LEU A 49 -0.67 -6.99 -9.00
C LEU A 49 -1.53 -7.53 -10.15
N GLY A 50 -2.72 -8.02 -9.81
CA GLY A 50 -3.78 -8.30 -10.76
C GLY A 50 -4.99 -7.41 -10.57
N ALA A 51 -6.02 -7.64 -11.40
CA ALA A 51 -7.21 -6.80 -11.48
C ALA A 51 -7.98 -6.73 -10.15
N GLY A 52 -7.80 -7.72 -9.26
CA GLY A 52 -8.38 -7.76 -7.92
C GLY A 52 -8.08 -6.50 -7.08
N VAL A 53 -6.92 -5.87 -7.31
CA VAL A 53 -6.50 -4.65 -6.59
C VAL A 53 -7.36 -3.44 -6.99
N SER A 54 -7.88 -3.41 -8.22
CA SER A 54 -8.63 -2.26 -8.74
C SER A 54 -10.16 -2.42 -8.64
N LEU A 55 -10.69 -3.57 -8.16
CA LEU A 55 -12.13 -3.89 -8.18
C LEU A 55 -13.02 -2.92 -7.40
N GLY A 56 -12.47 -2.21 -6.41
CA GLY A 56 -13.20 -1.18 -5.67
C GLY A 56 -13.46 0.10 -6.47
N LYS A 57 -12.78 0.28 -7.60
CA LYS A 57 -12.77 1.51 -8.41
C LYS A 57 -13.14 1.28 -9.86
N LEU A 58 -12.86 0.09 -10.38
CA LEU A 58 -12.99 -0.26 -11.79
C LEU A 58 -13.67 -1.61 -11.96
N PRO A 59 -14.37 -1.83 -13.09
CA PRO A 59 -15.02 -3.12 -13.35
C PRO A 59 -13.98 -4.24 -13.46
N GLY A 60 -14.27 -5.35 -12.78
CA GLY A 60 -13.53 -6.60 -12.96
C GLY A 60 -13.90 -7.34 -14.24
N LEU A 61 -13.38 -8.57 -14.38
CA LEU A 61 -13.61 -9.41 -15.56
C LEU A 61 -15.09 -9.73 -15.80
N GLU A 62 -15.93 -9.81 -14.76
CA GLU A 62 -17.38 -9.97 -14.94
C GLU A 62 -18.00 -8.74 -15.63
N GLY A 63 -17.56 -7.53 -15.26
CA GLY A 63 -18.01 -6.29 -15.91
C GLY A 63 -17.57 -6.25 -17.37
N VAL A 64 -16.31 -6.58 -17.62
CA VAL A 64 -15.75 -6.72 -18.99
C VAL A 64 -16.57 -7.70 -19.82
N ALA A 65 -16.90 -8.87 -19.28
CA ALA A 65 -17.73 -9.86 -19.98
C ALA A 65 -19.12 -9.31 -20.31
N GLY A 66 -19.79 -8.66 -19.35
CA GLY A 66 -21.11 -8.07 -19.58
C GLY A 66 -21.11 -7.03 -20.72
N GLU A 67 -20.11 -6.16 -20.74
CA GLU A 67 -19.96 -5.11 -21.75
C GLU A 67 -19.70 -5.69 -23.15
N VAL A 68 -18.83 -6.70 -23.26
CA VAL A 68 -18.56 -7.39 -24.53
C VAL A 68 -19.83 -8.02 -25.09
N LEU A 69 -20.60 -8.72 -24.23
CA LEU A 69 -21.84 -9.39 -24.65
C LEU A 69 -22.87 -8.38 -25.18
N GLU A 70 -23.13 -7.30 -24.44
CA GLU A 70 -24.11 -6.30 -24.86
C GLU A 70 -23.63 -5.50 -26.09
N HIS A 71 -22.35 -5.14 -26.16
CA HIS A 71 -21.78 -4.41 -27.30
C HIS A 71 -21.91 -5.16 -28.62
N LEU A 72 -21.68 -6.48 -28.60
CA LEU A 72 -21.88 -7.34 -29.76
C LEU A 72 -23.36 -7.48 -30.09
N ARG A 73 -24.20 -7.69 -29.07
CA ARG A 73 -25.64 -7.91 -29.24
C ARG A 73 -26.34 -6.72 -29.91
N ILE A 74 -26.09 -5.49 -29.45
CA ILE A 74 -26.73 -4.28 -30.01
C ILE A 74 -26.39 -4.05 -31.50
N ARG A 75 -25.30 -4.64 -31.99
CA ARG A 75 -24.83 -4.53 -33.38
C ARG A 75 -25.28 -5.70 -34.26
N ILE A 76 -26.09 -6.62 -33.73
CA ILE A 76 -26.66 -7.71 -34.53
C ILE A 76 -27.69 -7.12 -35.48
N ASP A 77 -27.43 -7.28 -36.78
CA ASP A 77 -28.43 -7.08 -37.82
C ASP A 77 -29.26 -8.36 -37.95
N SER A 78 -30.51 -8.31 -37.47
CA SER A 78 -31.43 -9.45 -37.48
C SER A 78 -31.88 -9.86 -38.88
N THR A 79 -31.68 -9.00 -39.88
CA THR A 79 -32.01 -9.28 -41.28
C THR A 79 -30.88 -10.00 -42.02
N ASN A 80 -29.67 -10.00 -41.45
CA ASN A 80 -28.49 -10.60 -42.05
C ASN A 80 -28.09 -11.90 -41.33
N ALA A 81 -28.41 -13.04 -41.95
CA ALA A 81 -28.03 -14.36 -41.45
C ALA A 81 -26.50 -14.55 -41.32
N ALA A 82 -25.69 -13.77 -42.03
CA ALA A 82 -24.23 -13.77 -41.99
C ALA A 82 -23.65 -12.63 -41.13
N CYS A 83 -24.45 -12.02 -40.23
CA CYS A 83 -24.01 -10.92 -39.38
C CYS A 83 -22.74 -11.29 -38.58
N LYS A 84 -21.66 -10.53 -38.79
CA LYS A 84 -20.35 -10.79 -38.15
C LYS A 84 -20.39 -10.68 -36.63
N PHE A 85 -21.20 -9.76 -36.09
CA PHE A 85 -21.35 -9.56 -34.64
C PHE A 85 -22.08 -10.73 -33.99
N ARG A 86 -23.13 -11.24 -34.64
CA ARG A 86 -23.84 -12.45 -34.17
C ARG A 86 -22.91 -13.66 -34.13
N ARG A 87 -22.15 -13.91 -35.20
CA ARG A 87 -21.17 -15.02 -35.23
C ARG A 87 -20.12 -14.90 -34.14
N SER A 88 -19.61 -13.68 -33.88
CA SER A 88 -18.65 -13.43 -32.81
C SER A 88 -19.25 -13.72 -31.44
N LEU A 89 -20.45 -13.22 -31.16
CA LEU A 89 -21.17 -13.47 -29.92
C LEU A 89 -21.47 -14.97 -29.73
N ASP A 90 -21.90 -15.66 -30.78
CA ASP A 90 -22.17 -17.10 -30.74
C ASP A 90 -20.90 -17.89 -30.36
N ARG A 91 -19.74 -17.53 -30.92
CA ARG A 91 -18.44 -18.17 -30.57
C ARG A 91 -18.06 -17.93 -29.11
N ILE A 92 -18.31 -16.73 -28.58
CA ILE A 92 -18.05 -16.40 -27.17
C ILE A 92 -18.94 -17.23 -26.25
N LEU A 93 -20.24 -17.28 -26.53
CA LEU A 93 -21.20 -18.05 -25.73
C LEU A 93 -20.88 -19.55 -25.76
N ASN A 94 -20.44 -20.09 -26.91
CA ASN A 94 -20.01 -21.48 -27.04
C ASN A 94 -18.78 -21.85 -26.18
N LEU A 95 -18.04 -20.88 -25.63
CA LEU A 95 -16.95 -21.18 -24.70
C LEU A 95 -17.44 -21.74 -23.36
N ILE A 96 -18.69 -21.43 -22.99
CA ILE A 96 -19.20 -21.67 -21.63
C ILE A 96 -20.63 -22.21 -21.57
N LEU A 97 -21.43 -22.07 -22.63
CA LEU A 97 -22.82 -22.54 -22.66
C LEU A 97 -22.92 -24.01 -23.03
N SER A 98 -23.81 -24.71 -22.32
CA SER A 98 -24.30 -26.02 -22.73
C SER A 98 -25.43 -25.91 -23.77
N PRO A 99 -25.79 -27.00 -24.47
CA PRO A 99 -26.93 -27.00 -25.41
C PRO A 99 -28.26 -26.52 -24.81
N GLU A 100 -28.48 -26.74 -23.50
CA GLU A 100 -29.72 -26.31 -22.84
C GLU A 100 -29.73 -24.83 -22.48
N ASP A 101 -28.57 -24.25 -22.16
CA ASP A 101 -28.45 -22.82 -21.87
C ASP A 101 -28.83 -21.95 -23.07
N TRP A 102 -28.64 -22.45 -24.29
CA TRP A 102 -28.98 -21.76 -25.53
C TRP A 102 -30.47 -21.41 -25.63
N LYS A 103 -31.35 -22.17 -24.98
CA LYS A 103 -32.80 -21.89 -24.95
C LYS A 103 -33.14 -20.62 -24.17
N GLU A 104 -32.23 -20.14 -23.32
CA GLU A 104 -32.42 -18.96 -22.48
C GLU A 104 -31.80 -17.69 -23.11
N ILE A 105 -31.24 -17.78 -24.32
CA ILE A 105 -30.65 -16.64 -25.04
C ILE A 105 -31.67 -16.05 -26.02
N ASP A 106 -32.00 -14.77 -25.81
CA ASP A 106 -32.89 -14.00 -26.67
C ASP A 106 -32.18 -12.73 -27.16
N TYR A 107 -31.71 -12.73 -28.41
CA TYR A 107 -30.98 -11.61 -29.01
C TYR A 107 -31.81 -10.34 -29.16
N ALA A 108 -33.15 -10.44 -29.12
CA ALA A 108 -34.04 -9.27 -29.21
C ALA A 108 -34.09 -8.47 -27.91
N LYS A 109 -33.70 -9.07 -26.77
CA LYS A 109 -33.67 -8.44 -25.44
C LYS A 109 -32.25 -8.01 -25.07
N SER A 110 -32.11 -7.11 -24.11
CA SER A 110 -30.77 -6.80 -23.57
C SER A 110 -30.13 -8.06 -23.00
N ALA A 111 -28.80 -8.17 -23.09
CA ALA A 111 -28.07 -9.26 -22.45
C ALA A 111 -28.34 -9.31 -20.94
N THR A 112 -28.57 -8.15 -20.32
CA THR A 112 -28.93 -8.04 -18.90
C THR A 112 -30.27 -8.68 -18.53
N ASP A 113 -31.16 -8.86 -19.51
CA ASP A 113 -32.48 -9.49 -19.34
C ASP A 113 -32.46 -11.02 -19.54
N TRP A 114 -31.33 -11.59 -19.97
CA TRP A 114 -31.21 -13.05 -20.08
C TRP A 114 -31.21 -13.67 -18.68
N LYS A 115 -32.06 -14.68 -18.45
CA LYS A 115 -32.23 -15.29 -17.11
C LYS A 115 -30.92 -15.81 -16.51
N ILE A 116 -29.98 -16.22 -17.35
CA ILE A 116 -28.71 -16.82 -16.97
C ILE A 116 -27.53 -15.85 -17.08
N PHE A 117 -27.76 -14.56 -17.31
CA PHE A 117 -26.70 -13.57 -17.58
C PHE A 117 -25.64 -13.49 -16.48
N GLY A 118 -26.04 -13.52 -15.20
CA GLY A 118 -25.10 -13.52 -14.08
C GLY A 118 -24.15 -14.72 -14.11
N ARG A 119 -24.68 -15.92 -14.42
CA ARG A 119 -23.87 -17.15 -14.58
C ARG A 119 -22.95 -17.05 -15.80
N ILE A 120 -23.43 -16.49 -16.91
CA ILE A 120 -22.63 -16.28 -18.12
C ILE A 120 -21.41 -15.41 -17.82
N LYS A 121 -21.62 -14.23 -17.23
CA LYS A 121 -20.53 -13.31 -16.89
C LYS A 121 -19.49 -13.96 -15.99
N LYS A 122 -19.95 -14.66 -14.94
CA LYS A 122 -19.07 -15.37 -14.01
C LYS A 122 -18.27 -16.48 -14.69
N ASN A 123 -18.90 -17.30 -15.53
CA ASN A 123 -18.18 -18.38 -16.22
C ASN A 123 -17.19 -17.86 -17.26
N LEU A 124 -17.51 -16.73 -17.91
CA LEU A 124 -16.61 -16.10 -18.88
C LEU A 124 -15.34 -15.54 -18.24
N THR A 125 -15.28 -15.28 -16.94
CA THR A 125 -14.04 -14.81 -16.30
C THR A 125 -12.92 -15.84 -16.45
N GLY A 126 -13.22 -17.13 -16.37
CA GLY A 126 -12.25 -18.22 -16.59
C GLY A 126 -11.89 -18.45 -18.06
N ALA A 127 -12.53 -17.75 -19.00
CA ALA A 127 -12.22 -17.80 -20.42
C ALA A 127 -12.01 -16.39 -21.02
N TYR A 128 -11.72 -15.39 -20.18
CA TYR A 128 -11.80 -13.97 -20.57
C TYR A 128 -10.88 -13.65 -21.75
N SER A 129 -9.65 -14.15 -21.75
CA SER A 129 -8.68 -13.88 -22.80
C SER A 129 -9.06 -14.52 -24.12
N ARG A 130 -9.70 -15.70 -24.08
CA ARG A 130 -10.29 -16.34 -25.27
C ARG A 130 -11.50 -15.57 -25.76
N MET A 131 -12.37 -15.10 -24.86
CA MET A 131 -13.50 -14.23 -25.21
C MET A 131 -13.03 -12.98 -25.96
N LEU A 132 -12.03 -12.28 -25.43
CA LEU A 132 -11.49 -11.06 -26.04
C LEU A 132 -10.80 -11.30 -27.40
N ASP A 133 -10.40 -12.54 -27.69
CA ASP A 133 -9.81 -12.93 -28.98
C ASP A 133 -10.88 -13.20 -30.07
N GLN A 134 -12.15 -13.37 -29.69
CA GLN A 134 -13.26 -13.71 -30.61
C GLN A 134 -13.82 -12.52 -31.40
N HIS A 135 -12.99 -11.54 -31.76
CA HIS A 135 -13.37 -10.34 -32.52
C HIS A 135 -14.23 -10.62 -33.79
N PRO A 136 -15.15 -9.72 -34.17
CA PRO A 136 -15.92 -9.83 -35.41
C PRO A 136 -15.02 -9.81 -36.65
N GLN A 137 -15.34 -10.65 -37.63
CA GLN A 137 -14.54 -10.77 -38.85
C GLN A 137 -14.46 -9.44 -39.62
N GLY A 138 -13.24 -9.04 -40.01
CA GLY A 138 -12.97 -7.79 -40.72
C GLY A 138 -12.76 -6.58 -39.81
N GLU A 139 -12.93 -6.74 -38.49
CA GLU A 139 -12.46 -5.76 -37.51
C GLU A 139 -11.00 -6.02 -37.13
N LEU A 140 -10.37 -5.05 -36.47
CA LEU A 140 -9.03 -5.23 -35.92
C LEU A 140 -9.02 -6.31 -34.83
N PRO A 141 -7.88 -7.03 -34.64
CA PRO A 141 -7.79 -8.10 -33.65
C PRO A 141 -8.08 -7.69 -32.20
N ASP A 142 -7.91 -6.41 -31.86
CA ASP A 142 -8.16 -5.85 -30.54
C ASP A 142 -9.52 -5.14 -30.40
N TYR A 143 -10.40 -5.25 -31.39
CA TYR A 143 -11.72 -4.58 -31.43
C TYR A 143 -12.54 -4.75 -30.14
N LEU A 144 -12.56 -5.95 -29.55
CA LEU A 144 -13.31 -6.16 -28.30
C LEU A 144 -12.67 -5.44 -27.10
N VAL A 145 -11.36 -5.28 -27.09
CA VAL A 145 -10.65 -4.53 -26.03
C VAL A 145 -10.82 -3.02 -26.23
N TRP A 146 -10.64 -2.56 -27.48
CA TRP A 146 -10.64 -1.14 -27.79
C TRP A 146 -12.06 -0.55 -27.84
N ASP A 147 -12.98 -1.21 -28.55
CA ASP A 147 -14.31 -0.65 -28.84
C ASP A 147 -15.40 -1.16 -27.90
N ALA A 148 -15.35 -2.42 -27.48
CA ALA A 148 -16.37 -3.00 -26.60
C ALA A 148 -16.08 -2.72 -25.12
N VAL A 149 -14.88 -3.07 -24.67
CA VAL A 149 -14.43 -2.78 -23.29
C VAL A 149 -14.14 -1.30 -23.10
N LYS A 150 -13.79 -0.58 -24.18
CA LYS A 150 -13.43 0.84 -24.14
C LYS A 150 -12.27 1.09 -23.21
N VAL A 151 -11.19 0.32 -23.38
CA VAL A 151 -10.08 0.25 -22.42
C VAL A 151 -9.53 1.64 -22.05
N VAL A 152 -9.33 2.52 -23.03
CA VAL A 152 -8.84 3.89 -22.81
C VAL A 152 -9.87 4.73 -22.06
N GLU A 153 -11.11 4.79 -22.55
CA GLU A 153 -12.16 5.63 -21.94
C GLU A 153 -12.47 5.21 -20.50
N ARG A 154 -12.37 3.90 -20.20
CA ARG A 154 -12.82 3.32 -18.92
C ARG A 154 -11.70 3.18 -17.90
N TYR A 155 -10.56 2.59 -18.29
CA TYR A 155 -9.43 2.36 -17.38
C TYR A 155 -8.44 3.53 -17.38
N GLY A 156 -8.49 4.39 -18.41
CA GLY A 156 -7.74 5.64 -18.48
C GLY A 156 -8.52 6.86 -17.97
N ASP A 157 -9.75 6.69 -17.48
CA ASP A 157 -10.61 7.79 -17.04
C ASP A 157 -9.90 8.64 -15.95
N PRO A 158 -9.64 9.94 -16.21
CA PRO A 158 -8.98 10.81 -15.25
C PRO A 158 -9.79 11.02 -13.96
N SER A 159 -11.12 10.87 -14.01
CA SER A 159 -12.03 11.08 -12.86
C SER A 159 -11.98 9.98 -11.80
N ILE A 160 -11.54 8.77 -12.15
CA ILE A 160 -11.44 7.66 -11.20
C ILE A 160 -10.26 7.91 -10.25
N THR A 161 -10.55 7.91 -8.95
CA THR A 161 -9.55 8.15 -7.89
C THR A 161 -8.97 6.84 -7.34
N PRO A 162 -7.73 6.87 -6.80
CA PRO A 162 -7.13 5.70 -6.15
C PRO A 162 -7.93 5.23 -4.93
N GLY A 163 -7.95 3.91 -4.71
CA GLY A 163 -8.49 3.29 -3.50
C GLY A 163 -7.45 3.13 -2.38
N PRO A 164 -7.83 2.57 -1.22
CA PRO A 164 -6.93 2.43 -0.07
C PRO A 164 -5.72 1.52 -0.35
N GLU A 165 -5.91 0.44 -1.11
CA GLU A 165 -4.82 -0.42 -1.56
C GLU A 165 -3.78 0.35 -2.40
N HIS A 166 -4.24 1.25 -3.26
CA HIS A 166 -3.37 2.07 -4.10
C HIS A 166 -2.55 3.07 -3.28
N PHE A 167 -3.19 3.75 -2.32
CA PHE A 167 -2.49 4.62 -1.37
C PHE A 167 -1.51 3.85 -0.48
N GLY A 168 -1.87 2.65 -0.04
CA GLY A 168 -1.00 1.78 0.75
C GLY A 168 0.27 1.39 -0.01
N LEU A 169 0.13 0.94 -1.27
CA LEU A 169 1.29 0.62 -2.10
C LEU A 169 2.14 1.85 -2.43
N ALA A 170 1.52 2.99 -2.75
CA ALA A 170 2.24 4.23 -2.98
C ALA A 170 3.07 4.64 -1.75
N ALA A 171 2.51 4.49 -0.54
CA ALA A 171 3.22 4.78 0.69
C ALA A 171 4.39 3.80 0.94
N LEU A 172 4.23 2.51 0.65
CA LEU A 172 5.31 1.52 0.72
C LEU A 172 6.44 1.82 -0.29
N ILE A 173 6.10 2.26 -1.50
CA ILE A 173 7.05 2.77 -2.50
C ILE A 173 7.79 4.00 -1.95
N ALA A 174 7.06 4.96 -1.37
CA ALA A 174 7.65 6.16 -0.76
C ALA A 174 8.64 5.81 0.36
N GLU A 175 8.28 4.85 1.22
CA GLU A 175 9.12 4.31 2.28
C GLU A 175 10.30 3.45 1.79
N GLY A 176 10.42 3.19 0.48
CA GLY A 176 11.55 2.46 -0.10
C GLY A 176 11.56 0.95 0.19
N VAL A 177 10.38 0.37 0.43
CA VAL A 177 10.19 -1.05 0.77
C VAL A 177 9.44 -1.86 -0.30
N ALA A 178 9.06 -1.20 -1.40
CA ALA A 178 8.43 -1.79 -2.58
C ALA A 178 9.12 -1.28 -3.84
N SER A 179 10.42 -1.61 -4.02
CA SER A 179 11.20 -1.06 -5.13
C SER A 179 10.89 -1.68 -6.49
N ASP A 180 10.28 -2.87 -6.53
CA ASP A 180 9.92 -3.54 -7.78
C ASP A 180 8.47 -4.05 -7.71
N VAL A 181 7.65 -3.53 -8.63
CA VAL A 181 6.23 -3.85 -8.75
C VAL A 181 5.94 -4.26 -10.19
N ALA A 182 5.21 -5.35 -10.38
CA ALA A 182 4.75 -5.82 -11.69
C ALA A 182 3.21 -5.86 -11.71
N SER A 183 2.58 -5.45 -12.81
CA SER A 183 1.13 -5.47 -12.93
C SER A 183 0.63 -5.81 -14.33
N ALA A 184 -0.44 -6.61 -14.34
CA ALA A 184 -1.28 -6.88 -15.50
C ALA A 184 -2.41 -5.86 -15.69
N ASN A 185 -2.53 -4.85 -14.81
CA ASN A 185 -3.63 -3.90 -14.85
C ASN A 185 -3.36 -2.78 -15.87
N TRP A 186 -4.38 -2.41 -16.61
CA TRP A 186 -4.28 -1.30 -17.58
C TRP A 186 -4.43 0.08 -16.94
N ASP A 187 -5.10 0.18 -15.79
CA ASP A 187 -5.42 1.44 -15.13
C ASP A 187 -4.20 2.16 -14.55
N ALA A 188 -4.33 3.47 -14.27
CA ALA A 188 -3.25 4.30 -13.72
C ALA A 188 -3.43 4.64 -12.23
N LEU A 189 -4.11 3.78 -11.44
CA LEU A 189 -4.48 4.14 -10.07
C LEU A 189 -3.27 4.21 -9.11
N ILE A 190 -2.22 3.42 -9.34
CA ILE A 190 -0.97 3.50 -8.56
C ILE A 190 -0.21 4.78 -8.89
N GLU A 191 -0.11 5.13 -10.16
CA GLU A 191 0.53 6.36 -10.64
C GLU A 191 -0.19 7.60 -10.07
N LYS A 192 -1.52 7.61 -10.12
CA LYS A 192 -2.35 8.66 -9.49
C LYS A 192 -2.14 8.73 -7.97
N ALA A 193 -2.05 7.58 -7.29
CA ALA A 193 -1.77 7.54 -5.86
C ALA A 193 -0.39 8.15 -5.54
N ILE A 194 0.64 7.83 -6.34
CA ILE A 194 1.98 8.41 -6.19
C ILE A 194 1.94 9.93 -6.35
N VAL A 195 1.27 10.45 -7.38
CA VAL A 195 1.09 11.90 -7.57
C VAL A 195 0.38 12.52 -6.37
N ALA A 196 -0.68 11.90 -5.87
CA ALA A 196 -1.42 12.41 -4.72
C ALA A 196 -0.53 12.47 -3.45
N ILE A 197 0.28 11.44 -3.19
CA ILE A 197 1.06 11.40 -1.96
C ILE A 197 2.38 12.18 -2.03
N ALA A 198 3.02 12.27 -3.20
CA ALA A 198 4.36 12.85 -3.35
C ALA A 198 4.40 14.11 -4.23
N GLY A 199 3.25 14.52 -4.79
CA GLY A 199 3.13 15.67 -5.71
C GLY A 199 3.64 15.40 -7.12
N SER A 200 4.63 14.52 -7.26
CA SER A 200 5.22 14.13 -8.54
C SER A 200 5.76 12.70 -8.49
N PRO A 201 5.67 11.92 -9.58
CA PRO A 201 6.29 10.60 -9.66
C PRO A 201 7.81 10.66 -9.92
N VAL A 202 8.34 11.81 -10.34
CA VAL A 202 9.75 11.96 -10.76
C VAL A 202 10.71 11.61 -9.62
N GLY A 203 11.67 10.73 -9.91
CA GLY A 203 12.63 10.21 -8.93
C GLY A 203 12.05 9.19 -7.94
N LEU A 204 10.72 9.03 -7.88
CA LEU A 204 10.04 8.09 -7.00
C LEU A 204 9.66 6.79 -7.73
N LEU A 205 8.82 6.90 -8.75
CA LEU A 205 8.29 5.77 -9.51
C LEU A 205 8.55 5.95 -10.99
N GLN A 206 9.12 4.93 -11.61
CA GLN A 206 9.23 4.86 -13.07
C GLN A 206 8.34 3.75 -13.61
N VAL A 207 7.36 4.14 -14.44
CA VAL A 207 6.51 3.21 -15.18
C VAL A 207 7.29 2.65 -16.37
N ARG A 208 7.27 1.33 -16.54
CA ARG A 208 7.99 0.59 -17.58
C ARG A 208 7.02 -0.29 -18.34
N ILE A 209 6.85 -0.01 -19.63
CA ILE A 209 5.98 -0.74 -20.55
C ILE A 209 6.77 -1.16 -21.78
N LEU A 210 7.58 -0.25 -22.31
CA LEU A 210 8.37 -0.44 -23.52
C LEU A 210 9.79 -0.91 -23.17
N PRO A 211 10.45 -1.67 -24.06
CA PRO A 211 11.83 -2.11 -23.86
C PRO A 211 12.80 -0.98 -23.52
N GLU A 212 12.66 0.20 -24.14
CA GLU A 212 13.54 1.34 -23.89
C GLU A 212 13.39 1.97 -22.51
N ASP A 213 12.25 1.77 -21.82
CA ASP A 213 11.99 2.35 -20.49
C ASP A 213 12.97 1.80 -19.43
N VAL A 214 13.58 0.64 -19.68
CA VAL A 214 14.56 0.05 -18.76
C VAL A 214 15.90 0.79 -18.74
N ARG A 215 16.15 1.69 -19.70
CA ARG A 215 17.42 2.41 -19.84
C ARG A 215 17.60 3.48 -18.76
N ASP A 216 16.50 4.08 -18.32
CA ASP A 216 16.52 5.05 -17.22
C ASP A 216 16.38 4.31 -15.88
N SER A 217 17.25 4.67 -14.92
CA SER A 217 17.31 4.10 -13.58
C SER A 217 17.28 5.18 -12.48
N SER A 218 16.81 6.38 -12.83
CA SER A 218 16.77 7.54 -11.93
C SER A 218 15.74 7.44 -10.80
N ALA A 219 14.67 6.65 -10.99
CA ALA A 219 13.64 6.47 -9.97
C ALA A 219 14.02 5.38 -8.95
N ARG A 220 13.55 5.56 -7.72
CA ARG A 220 13.74 4.60 -6.62
C ARG A 220 12.97 3.29 -6.82
N ALA A 221 11.80 3.35 -7.44
CA ALA A 221 10.94 2.20 -7.69
C ALA A 221 10.61 2.03 -9.19
N ARG A 222 10.42 0.77 -9.59
CA ARG A 222 10.16 0.36 -10.98
C ARG A 222 8.81 -0.34 -11.03
N PHE A 223 7.93 0.18 -11.89
CA PHE A 223 6.59 -0.37 -12.07
C PHE A 223 6.43 -0.94 -13.48
N TYR A 224 6.53 -2.25 -13.60
CA TYR A 224 6.41 -2.97 -14.86
C TYR A 224 4.94 -3.24 -15.17
N LYS A 225 4.38 -2.50 -16.13
CA LYS A 225 3.01 -2.71 -16.61
C LYS A 225 3.03 -3.54 -17.87
N PHE A 226 3.19 -4.84 -17.69
CA PHE A 226 3.50 -5.77 -18.78
C PHE A 226 2.28 -6.11 -19.66
N HIS A 227 1.07 -5.71 -19.24
CA HIS A 227 -0.12 -5.71 -20.09
C HIS A 227 -0.50 -4.33 -20.63
N GLY A 228 0.38 -3.34 -20.50
CA GLY A 228 0.20 -1.99 -21.03
C GLY A 228 -0.49 -1.02 -20.07
N CYS A 229 -0.83 0.17 -20.57
CA CYS A 229 -1.43 1.25 -19.80
C CYS A 229 -2.48 1.97 -20.62
N ALA A 230 -3.71 2.02 -20.12
CA ALA A 230 -4.85 2.64 -20.79
C ALA A 230 -4.67 4.16 -20.99
N VAL A 231 -4.05 4.85 -20.02
CA VAL A 231 -3.76 6.29 -20.11
C VAL A 231 -2.79 6.56 -21.27
N LEU A 232 -1.65 5.86 -21.28
CA LEU A 232 -0.64 6.04 -22.35
C LEU A 232 -1.16 5.54 -23.71
N GLY A 233 -2.00 4.51 -23.73
CA GLY A 233 -2.73 4.07 -24.92
C GLY A 233 -3.65 5.14 -25.50
N GLY A 234 -4.26 5.98 -24.66
CA GLY A 234 -5.07 7.12 -25.09
C GLY A 234 -4.24 8.34 -25.51
N GLU A 235 -3.10 8.58 -24.88
CA GLU A 235 -2.21 9.70 -25.18
C GLU A 235 -1.42 9.50 -26.49
N ASP A 236 -0.92 8.29 -26.73
CA ASP A 236 -0.16 7.91 -27.92
C ASP A 236 -0.53 6.50 -28.38
N GLU A 237 -1.66 6.42 -29.08
CA GLU A 237 -2.21 5.16 -29.59
C GLU A 237 -1.22 4.40 -30.47
N ALA A 238 -0.52 5.11 -31.37
CA ALA A 238 0.41 4.49 -32.32
C ALA A 238 1.56 3.76 -31.61
N ARG A 239 1.98 4.25 -30.44
CA ARG A 239 3.06 3.67 -29.66
C ARG A 239 2.60 2.62 -28.66
N TYR A 240 1.43 2.81 -28.03
CA TYR A 240 1.02 2.02 -26.87
C TYR A 240 -0.16 1.08 -27.10
N ARG A 241 -0.95 1.22 -28.18
CA ARG A 241 -2.11 0.35 -28.44
C ARG A 241 -1.74 -1.12 -28.54
N GLU A 242 -0.68 -1.45 -29.27
CA GLU A 242 -0.20 -2.84 -29.39
C GLU A 242 0.33 -3.42 -28.06
N ARG A 243 0.60 -2.57 -27.07
CA ARG A 243 1.05 -2.96 -25.73
C ARG A 243 -0.11 -3.28 -24.78
N ILE A 244 -1.35 -2.96 -25.15
CA ILE A 244 -2.52 -3.37 -24.38
C ILE A 244 -2.74 -4.88 -24.61
N VAL A 245 -2.40 -5.67 -23.61
CA VAL A 245 -2.53 -7.14 -23.65
C VAL A 245 -3.79 -7.55 -22.89
N GLY A 246 -4.67 -8.28 -23.56
CA GLY A 246 -5.83 -8.92 -22.91
C GLY A 246 -6.34 -10.17 -23.63
N ARG A 247 -5.79 -10.49 -24.79
CA ARG A 247 -6.26 -11.57 -25.67
C ARG A 247 -5.39 -12.81 -25.54
N ALA A 248 -5.98 -13.99 -25.74
CA ALA A 248 -5.26 -15.25 -25.68
C ALA A 248 -4.07 -15.30 -26.66
N SER A 249 -4.25 -14.83 -27.90
CA SER A 249 -3.20 -14.66 -28.90
C SER A 249 -2.05 -13.71 -28.52
N GLN A 250 -2.32 -12.74 -27.62
CA GLN A 250 -1.29 -11.84 -27.10
C GLN A 250 -0.52 -12.47 -25.95
N ILE A 251 -1.24 -13.13 -25.04
CA ILE A 251 -0.73 -13.74 -23.80
C ILE A 251 0.13 -14.99 -24.10
N HIS A 252 -0.33 -15.85 -25.01
CA HIS A 252 0.42 -17.04 -25.39
C HIS A 252 1.69 -16.67 -26.14
N GLY A 253 2.84 -17.22 -25.72
CA GLY A 253 4.16 -16.90 -26.27
C GLY A 253 4.58 -15.43 -26.04
N TRP A 254 3.92 -14.70 -25.13
CA TRP A 254 4.18 -13.27 -24.91
C TRP A 254 5.66 -12.94 -24.67
N ALA A 255 6.33 -13.75 -23.85
CA ALA A 255 7.75 -13.55 -23.49
C ALA A 255 8.72 -13.82 -24.66
N ASP A 256 8.30 -14.62 -25.64
CA ASP A 256 9.11 -15.00 -26.81
C ASP A 256 9.05 -13.95 -27.93
N LYS A 257 8.05 -13.06 -27.89
CA LYS A 257 7.89 -11.96 -28.84
C LYS A 257 9.02 -10.94 -28.66
N ALA A 258 9.67 -10.57 -29.76
CA ALA A 258 10.86 -9.72 -29.76
C ALA A 258 10.62 -8.39 -29.04
N GLU A 259 9.43 -7.83 -29.23
CA GLU A 259 8.99 -6.57 -28.67
C GLU A 259 8.73 -6.61 -27.16
N ASN A 260 8.61 -7.78 -26.53
CA ASN A 260 8.37 -7.95 -25.09
C ASN A 260 9.57 -8.56 -24.36
N LYS A 261 10.51 -9.16 -25.08
CA LYS A 261 11.63 -9.95 -24.53
C LYS A 261 12.43 -9.23 -23.45
N VAL A 262 12.65 -7.92 -23.58
CA VAL A 262 13.37 -7.12 -22.58
C VAL A 262 12.59 -7.02 -21.27
N ILE A 263 11.29 -6.72 -21.34
CA ILE A 263 10.42 -6.62 -20.16
C ILE A 263 10.24 -8.01 -19.54
N ALA A 264 10.02 -9.04 -20.37
CA ALA A 264 9.93 -10.43 -19.91
C ALA A 264 11.21 -10.86 -19.15
N GLY A 265 12.39 -10.51 -19.66
CA GLY A 265 13.66 -10.75 -18.98
C GLY A 265 13.77 -10.04 -17.64
N LYS A 266 13.23 -8.82 -17.51
CA LYS A 266 13.17 -8.11 -16.21
C LYS A 266 12.20 -8.76 -15.24
N LEU A 267 11.04 -9.21 -15.70
CA LEU A 267 10.08 -9.93 -14.86
C LEU A 267 10.65 -11.28 -14.38
N LEU A 268 11.40 -11.98 -15.23
CA LEU A 268 12.12 -13.20 -14.87
C LEU A 268 13.19 -12.93 -13.80
N ASP A 269 13.97 -11.87 -13.96
CA ASP A 269 14.97 -11.45 -12.96
C ASP A 269 14.32 -11.14 -11.61
N LEU A 270 13.15 -10.49 -11.60
CA LEU A 270 12.38 -10.27 -10.35
C LEU A 270 11.94 -11.60 -9.71
N ALA A 271 11.41 -12.53 -10.51
CA ALA A 271 10.95 -13.83 -10.02
C ALA A 271 12.09 -14.72 -9.51
N ILE A 272 13.34 -14.49 -9.93
CA ILE A 272 14.54 -15.19 -9.45
C ILE A 272 15.13 -14.50 -8.20
N SER A 273 15.23 -13.17 -8.23
CA SER A 273 16.02 -12.41 -7.26
C SER A 273 15.27 -11.99 -6.00
N LYS A 274 13.93 -12.00 -6.02
CA LYS A 274 13.07 -11.62 -4.90
C LYS A 274 11.98 -12.64 -4.63
N SER A 275 11.59 -12.74 -3.36
CA SER A 275 10.35 -13.42 -2.99
C SER A 275 9.15 -12.70 -3.61
N THR A 276 8.02 -13.38 -3.74
CA THR A 276 6.85 -12.89 -4.46
C THR A 276 5.67 -12.67 -3.53
N LEU A 277 5.09 -11.48 -3.60
CA LEU A 277 3.77 -11.17 -3.03
C LEU A 277 2.77 -11.00 -4.17
N MET A 278 1.75 -11.86 -4.25
CA MET A 278 0.67 -11.75 -5.24
C MET A 278 -0.57 -11.12 -4.61
N LEU A 279 -1.05 -10.04 -5.21
CA LEU A 279 -2.22 -9.28 -4.76
C LEU A 279 -3.27 -9.22 -5.87
N GLY A 280 -4.44 -9.82 -5.64
CA GLY A 280 -5.56 -9.78 -6.60
C GLY A 280 -5.23 -10.36 -7.98
N LEU A 281 -4.23 -11.25 -8.03
CA LEU A 281 -3.72 -11.88 -9.25
C LEU A 281 -4.06 -13.37 -9.20
N SER A 282 -4.96 -13.82 -10.07
CA SER A 282 -5.32 -15.23 -10.17
C SER A 282 -4.21 -16.09 -10.74
N ALA A 283 -3.23 -15.50 -11.44
CA ALA A 283 -2.19 -16.21 -12.19
C ALA A 283 -2.74 -17.10 -13.32
N GLN A 284 -3.95 -16.86 -13.81
CA GLN A 284 -4.57 -17.59 -14.93
C GLN A 284 -3.85 -17.37 -16.28
N ASP A 285 -3.05 -16.30 -16.39
CA ASP A 285 -2.38 -15.96 -17.64
C ASP A 285 -1.09 -16.77 -17.82
N THR A 286 -1.02 -17.49 -18.95
CA THR A 286 0.10 -18.40 -19.25
C THR A 286 1.46 -17.71 -19.31
N ASN A 287 1.51 -16.41 -19.64
CA ASN A 287 2.78 -15.67 -19.63
C ASN A 287 3.36 -15.52 -18.21
N ILE A 288 2.51 -15.32 -17.20
CA ILE A 288 2.94 -15.24 -15.80
C ILE A 288 3.40 -16.61 -15.33
N GLN A 289 2.61 -17.66 -15.57
CA GLN A 289 2.97 -19.04 -15.22
C GLN A 289 4.32 -19.45 -15.81
N ASN A 290 4.56 -19.15 -17.09
CA ASN A 290 5.81 -19.45 -17.77
C ASN A 290 7.01 -18.73 -17.14
N ILE A 291 6.86 -17.47 -16.73
CA ILE A 291 7.94 -16.72 -16.06
C ILE A 291 8.35 -17.43 -14.76
N PHE A 292 7.39 -17.82 -13.91
CA PHE A 292 7.69 -18.51 -12.65
C PHE A 292 8.26 -19.91 -12.86
N VAL A 293 7.80 -20.64 -13.88
CA VAL A 293 8.37 -21.94 -14.26
C VAL A 293 9.84 -21.80 -14.67
N VAL A 294 10.17 -20.82 -15.52
CA VAL A 294 11.54 -20.58 -15.96
C VAL A 294 12.42 -20.06 -14.81
N ALA A 295 11.86 -19.22 -13.92
CA ALA A 295 12.55 -18.78 -12.71
C ALA A 295 12.95 -19.96 -11.82
N GLN A 296 12.00 -20.89 -11.57
CA GLN A 296 12.24 -22.11 -10.80
C GLN A 296 13.32 -23.00 -11.43
N GLN A 297 13.34 -23.12 -12.75
CA GLN A 297 14.37 -23.89 -13.45
C GLN A 297 15.76 -23.23 -13.35
N SER A 298 15.79 -21.90 -13.28
CA SER A 298 17.02 -21.11 -13.22
C SER A 298 17.62 -21.09 -11.82
N LEU A 299 16.78 -20.95 -10.79
CA LEU A 299 17.17 -20.98 -9.39
C LEU A 299 16.12 -21.74 -8.56
N PRO A 300 16.27 -23.08 -8.43
CA PRO A 300 15.33 -23.88 -7.65
C PRO A 300 15.31 -23.48 -6.18
N ALA A 301 14.11 -23.38 -5.60
CA ALA A 301 13.91 -23.19 -4.17
C ALA A 301 13.44 -24.50 -3.52
N SER A 302 13.97 -24.82 -2.35
CA SER A 302 13.50 -25.94 -1.51
C SER A 302 12.66 -25.41 -0.34
N PHE A 303 11.58 -26.10 0.00
CA PHE A 303 10.76 -25.77 1.17
C PHE A 303 11.33 -26.41 2.46
N PRO A 304 11.37 -25.69 3.60
CA PRO A 304 10.82 -24.34 3.84
C PRO A 304 11.76 -23.22 3.39
N THR A 305 11.16 -22.06 3.10
CA THR A 305 11.86 -20.82 2.73
C THR A 305 11.64 -19.75 3.80
N HIS A 306 12.69 -19.03 4.15
CA HIS A 306 12.74 -18.05 5.23
C HIS A 306 13.36 -16.72 4.73
N PRO A 307 12.56 -15.67 4.44
CA PRO A 307 11.10 -15.60 4.57
C PRO A 307 10.36 -16.43 3.50
N PRO A 308 9.01 -16.61 3.61
CA PRO A 308 8.23 -17.35 2.62
C PRO A 308 8.44 -16.84 1.19
N ALA A 309 8.82 -17.71 0.27
CA ALA A 309 9.18 -17.31 -1.09
C ALA A 309 7.99 -16.85 -1.93
N VAL A 310 6.79 -17.36 -1.66
CA VAL A 310 5.54 -16.95 -2.31
C VAL A 310 4.49 -16.68 -1.24
N VAL A 311 3.87 -15.50 -1.29
CA VAL A 311 2.73 -15.12 -0.44
C VAL A 311 1.58 -14.68 -1.34
N LEU A 312 0.40 -15.26 -1.11
CA LEU A 312 -0.85 -15.04 -1.82
C LEU A 312 -1.83 -14.33 -0.88
N SER A 313 -2.30 -13.15 -1.28
CA SER A 313 -3.29 -12.36 -0.56
C SER A 313 -4.70 -12.72 -1.03
N GLU A 314 -5.27 -13.78 -0.45
CA GLU A 314 -6.53 -14.40 -0.90
C GLU A 314 -7.30 -15.03 0.26
N ASN A 315 -8.60 -15.31 0.08
CA ASN A 315 -9.35 -16.08 1.07
C ASN A 315 -8.97 -17.58 1.09
N SER A 316 -8.58 -18.11 -0.06
CA SER A 316 -8.16 -19.50 -0.30
C SER A 316 -7.26 -19.55 -1.53
N VAL A 317 -6.36 -20.53 -1.61
CA VAL A 317 -5.51 -20.75 -2.80
C VAL A 317 -6.39 -21.11 -4.00
N GLY A 318 -6.38 -20.29 -5.05
CA GLY A 318 -7.10 -20.55 -6.29
C GLY A 318 -6.45 -21.65 -7.15
N ALA A 319 -7.18 -22.21 -8.12
CA ALA A 319 -6.69 -23.32 -8.95
C ALA A 319 -5.40 -23.00 -9.74
N ASP A 320 -5.33 -21.81 -10.32
CA ASP A 320 -4.14 -21.36 -11.07
C ASP A 320 -2.97 -20.99 -10.14
N GLN A 321 -3.26 -20.48 -8.94
CA GLN A 321 -2.25 -20.25 -7.90
C GLN A 321 -1.71 -21.56 -7.33
N LEU A 322 -2.56 -22.57 -7.18
CA LEU A 322 -2.17 -23.93 -6.80
C LEU A 322 -1.19 -24.50 -7.82
N SER A 323 -1.51 -24.37 -9.11
CA SER A 323 -0.62 -24.77 -10.20
C SER A 323 0.70 -24.02 -10.17
N LEU A 324 0.69 -22.72 -9.83
CA LEU A 324 1.92 -21.94 -9.63
C LEU A 324 2.76 -22.48 -8.48
N LEU A 325 2.16 -22.77 -7.32
CA LEU A 325 2.88 -23.33 -6.16
C LEU A 325 3.44 -24.72 -6.45
N GLN A 326 2.69 -25.57 -7.16
CA GLN A 326 3.14 -26.88 -7.63
C GLN A 326 4.36 -26.75 -8.54
N ASN A 327 4.34 -25.79 -9.46
CA ASN A 327 5.46 -25.54 -10.36
C ASN A 327 6.68 -24.95 -9.64
N PHE A 328 6.47 -24.04 -8.68
CA PHE A 328 7.53 -23.38 -7.93
C PHE A 328 8.25 -24.32 -6.96
N TYR A 329 7.51 -25.07 -6.14
CA TYR A 329 8.07 -25.98 -5.14
C TYR A 329 8.32 -27.40 -5.65
N LYS A 330 7.83 -27.75 -6.86
CA LYS A 330 8.04 -28.97 -7.65
C LYS A 330 8.44 -30.25 -6.89
N THR A 331 9.69 -30.31 -6.43
CA THR A 331 10.25 -31.46 -5.68
C THR A 331 9.65 -31.66 -4.29
N ASP A 332 9.32 -30.58 -3.59
CA ASP A 332 8.79 -30.61 -2.22
C ASP A 332 7.26 -30.68 -2.17
N TYR A 333 6.57 -30.26 -3.24
CA TYR A 333 5.13 -30.02 -3.18
C TYR A 333 4.32 -31.27 -2.79
N VAL A 334 4.61 -32.42 -3.41
CA VAL A 334 3.85 -33.65 -3.15
C VAL A 334 3.93 -34.07 -1.68
N ALA A 335 5.10 -33.92 -1.06
CA ALA A 335 5.33 -34.32 0.33
C ALA A 335 4.87 -33.27 1.36
N LYS A 336 4.77 -31.99 0.97
CA LYS A 336 4.59 -30.85 1.90
C LYS A 336 3.47 -29.88 1.48
N SER A 337 2.50 -30.33 0.67
CA SER A 337 1.46 -29.49 0.07
C SER A 337 0.70 -28.64 1.09
N GLU A 338 0.21 -29.24 2.18
CA GLU A 338 -0.54 -28.54 3.23
C GLU A 338 0.30 -27.44 3.90
N GLU A 339 1.57 -27.70 4.18
CA GLU A 339 2.49 -26.73 4.80
C GLU A 339 2.82 -25.57 3.84
N ILE A 340 3.07 -25.89 2.57
CA ILE A 340 3.32 -24.91 1.51
C ILE A 340 2.11 -24.00 1.35
N GLU A 341 0.92 -24.55 1.16
CA GLU A 341 -0.31 -23.78 0.96
C GLU A 341 -0.63 -22.91 2.18
N LYS A 342 -0.47 -23.45 3.39
CA LYS A 342 -0.65 -22.69 4.63
C LYS A 342 0.35 -21.55 4.77
N SER A 343 1.63 -21.79 4.46
CA SER A 343 2.67 -20.75 4.53
C SER A 343 2.51 -19.66 3.48
N ALA A 344 1.93 -20.00 2.33
CA ALA A 344 1.72 -19.08 1.22
C ALA A 344 0.43 -18.26 1.38
N LEU A 345 -0.61 -18.77 2.03
CA LEU A 345 -1.92 -18.13 2.08
C LEU A 345 -2.03 -17.10 3.21
N LEU A 346 -1.88 -15.82 2.87
CA LEU A 346 -2.22 -14.72 3.76
C LEU A 346 -3.69 -14.33 3.54
N ARG A 347 -4.54 -14.66 4.52
CA ARG A 347 -6.00 -14.44 4.46
C ARG A 347 -6.41 -12.99 4.73
N ALA A 348 -5.91 -12.06 3.91
CA ALA A 348 -6.33 -10.67 3.86
C ALA A 348 -6.18 -10.14 2.45
N TYR A 349 -7.20 -9.47 1.91
CA TYR A 349 -7.12 -8.81 0.61
C TYR A 349 -6.32 -7.49 0.66
N SER A 350 -5.86 -7.03 -0.50
CA SER A 350 -5.05 -5.81 -0.65
C SER A 350 -5.62 -4.58 0.06
N ARG A 351 -6.95 -4.45 0.09
CA ARG A 351 -7.69 -3.35 0.71
C ARG A 351 -7.37 -3.17 2.20
N SER A 352 -7.16 -4.25 2.95
CA SER A 352 -6.75 -4.22 4.36
C SER A 352 -5.24 -4.45 4.51
N LEU A 353 -4.66 -5.34 3.69
CA LEU A 353 -3.26 -5.73 3.76
C LEU A 353 -2.28 -4.59 3.48
N LEU A 354 -2.48 -3.79 2.43
CA LEU A 354 -1.51 -2.74 2.08
C LEU A 354 -1.49 -1.58 3.09
N PRO A 355 -2.64 -1.09 3.61
CA PRO A 355 -2.65 -0.21 4.78
C PRO A 355 -1.96 -0.81 6.01
N ALA A 356 -2.20 -2.08 6.32
CA ALA A 356 -1.58 -2.77 7.45
C ALA A 356 -0.06 -2.88 7.28
N LEU A 357 0.43 -3.25 6.09
CA LEU A 357 1.85 -3.31 5.78
C LEU A 357 2.52 -1.93 5.89
N TRP A 358 1.87 -0.86 5.44
CA TRP A 358 2.40 0.49 5.62
C TRP A 358 2.58 0.83 7.12
N LEU A 359 1.55 0.60 7.94
CA LEU A 359 1.62 0.80 9.38
C LEU A 359 2.68 -0.08 10.05
N HIS A 360 2.81 -1.34 9.62
CA HIS A 360 3.86 -2.25 10.07
C HIS A 360 5.23 -1.68 9.74
N VAL A 361 5.49 -1.26 8.50
CA VAL A 361 6.78 -0.72 8.05
C VAL A 361 7.17 0.55 8.81
N VAL A 362 6.23 1.48 8.98
CA VAL A 362 6.46 2.70 9.77
C VAL A 362 6.84 2.33 11.21
N CYS A 363 6.12 1.39 11.83
CA CYS A 363 6.43 0.91 13.17
C CYS A 363 7.80 0.22 13.24
N SER A 364 8.11 -0.68 12.31
CA SER A 364 9.38 -1.40 12.23
C SER A 364 10.58 -0.46 12.04
N LYS A 365 10.42 0.62 11.25
CA LYS A 365 11.41 1.70 11.18
C LYS A 365 11.60 2.39 12.52
N LEU A 366 10.53 2.81 13.19
CA LEU A 366 10.62 3.47 14.50
C LEU A 366 11.27 2.56 15.56
N GLU A 367 10.87 1.28 15.61
CA GLU A 367 11.46 0.29 16.52
C GLU A 367 12.96 0.09 16.27
N THR A 368 13.38 0.10 15.01
CA THR A 368 14.79 -0.07 14.63
C THR A 368 15.61 1.20 14.92
N PHE A 369 15.06 2.38 14.60
CA PHE A 369 15.76 3.66 14.80
C PHE A 369 15.94 4.01 16.27
N LEU A 370 15.05 3.51 17.13
CA LEU A 370 15.14 3.61 18.59
C LEU A 370 16.50 3.12 19.11
N GLU A 371 17.09 2.07 18.51
CA GLU A 371 18.26 1.38 19.05
C GLU A 371 19.46 2.28 19.33
N GLY A 372 19.73 3.26 18.46
CA GLY A 372 20.86 4.19 18.67
C GLY A 372 20.59 5.18 19.81
N SER A 373 19.41 5.80 19.81
CA SER A 373 19.02 6.81 20.81
C SER A 373 18.75 6.23 22.21
N ALA A 374 18.46 4.93 22.29
CA ALA A 374 18.17 4.20 23.53
C ALA A 374 19.34 3.29 23.96
N SER A 375 20.56 3.56 23.50
CA SER A 375 21.73 2.69 23.74
C SER A 375 22.06 2.46 25.22
N GLY A 376 21.73 3.41 26.11
CA GLY A 376 21.90 3.27 27.55
C GLY A 376 20.82 2.45 28.28
N LEU A 377 19.73 2.06 27.59
CA LEU A 377 18.63 1.30 28.19
C LEU A 377 18.84 -0.22 28.08
N THR A 378 18.32 -0.95 29.06
CA THR A 378 18.31 -2.42 29.05
C THR A 378 17.42 -2.98 27.93
N ALA A 379 17.64 -4.25 27.57
CA ALA A 379 16.80 -4.94 26.59
C ALA A 379 15.31 -4.98 27.00
N ALA A 380 15.03 -5.11 28.30
CA ALA A 380 13.66 -5.11 28.82
C ALA A 380 12.98 -3.74 28.66
N GLU A 381 13.70 -2.66 28.93
CA GLU A 381 13.21 -1.28 28.75
C GLU A 381 12.99 -0.95 27.27
N LYS A 382 13.91 -1.36 26.39
CA LYS A 382 13.72 -1.24 24.94
C LYS A 382 12.49 -2.00 24.47
N SER A 383 12.26 -3.21 25.01
CA SER A 383 11.06 -4.00 24.71
C SER A 383 9.77 -3.30 25.14
N ARG A 384 9.75 -2.65 26.33
CA ARG A 384 8.61 -1.81 26.77
C ARG A 384 8.32 -0.69 25.77
N LEU A 385 9.35 0.01 25.28
CA LEU A 385 9.20 1.08 24.29
C LEU A 385 8.67 0.57 22.94
N ARG A 386 9.19 -0.55 22.43
CA ARG A 386 8.69 -1.18 21.20
C ARG A 386 7.23 -1.63 21.35
N SER A 387 6.87 -2.23 22.48
CA SER A 387 5.49 -2.61 22.77
C SER A 387 4.54 -1.41 22.78
N ALA A 388 4.99 -0.27 23.32
CA ALA A 388 4.22 0.97 23.27
C ALA A 388 4.03 1.50 21.84
N LEU A 389 5.06 1.42 20.99
CA LEU A 389 4.94 1.78 19.55
C LEU A 389 3.92 0.89 18.82
N ARG A 390 3.94 -0.43 19.06
CA ARG A 390 2.94 -1.35 18.47
C ARG A 390 1.53 -1.07 18.98
N THR A 391 1.40 -0.75 20.26
CA THR A 391 0.11 -0.35 20.86
C THR A 391 -0.43 0.91 20.20
N LEU A 392 0.42 1.92 19.99
CA LEU A 392 0.06 3.13 19.24
C LEU A 392 -0.34 2.80 17.79
N ARG A 393 0.45 1.99 17.08
CA ARG A 393 0.15 1.53 15.71
C ARG A 393 -1.21 0.85 15.63
N ASN A 394 -1.51 -0.07 16.55
CA ASN A 394 -2.78 -0.77 16.60
C ASN A 394 -3.94 0.16 16.96
N GLY A 395 -3.71 1.13 17.84
CA GLY A 395 -4.68 2.19 18.14
C GLY A 395 -5.02 3.05 16.93
N VAL A 396 -4.02 3.41 16.11
CA VAL A 396 -4.23 4.12 14.83
C VAL A 396 -5.01 3.24 13.86
N ALA A 397 -4.61 1.99 13.67
CA ALA A 397 -5.33 1.04 12.81
C ALA A 397 -6.80 0.86 13.24
N ALA A 398 -7.09 0.87 14.54
CA ALA A 398 -8.45 0.74 15.08
C ALA A 398 -9.36 1.93 14.76
N THR A 399 -8.81 3.06 14.31
CA THR A 399 -9.60 4.20 13.82
C THR A 399 -10.14 3.99 12.40
N ALA A 400 -9.60 3.01 11.66
CA ALA A 400 -10.06 2.67 10.34
C ALA A 400 -11.39 1.90 10.43
N LEU A 401 -12.49 2.62 10.27
CA LEU A 401 -13.82 2.00 10.21
C LEU A 401 -13.95 1.16 8.93
N PRO A 402 -14.70 0.03 8.98
CA PRO A 402 -15.06 -0.72 7.78
C PRO A 402 -15.63 0.21 6.71
N ASP A 403 -15.30 -0.08 5.45
CA ASP A 403 -15.66 0.71 4.25
C ASP A 403 -15.11 2.14 4.17
N GLN A 404 -14.34 2.60 5.17
CA GLN A 404 -13.73 3.94 5.19
C GLN A 404 -12.21 3.91 5.07
N TYR A 405 -11.63 2.80 4.59
CA TYR A 405 -10.18 2.65 4.52
C TYR A 405 -9.51 3.68 3.59
N GLU A 406 -10.20 4.15 2.56
CA GLU A 406 -9.69 5.21 1.69
C GLU A 406 -9.52 6.52 2.46
N GLN A 407 -10.58 6.95 3.15
CA GLN A 407 -10.55 8.14 4.00
C GLN A 407 -9.53 8.00 5.12
N PHE A 408 -9.42 6.81 5.72
CA PHE A 408 -8.40 6.50 6.70
C PHE A 408 -6.99 6.70 6.11
N MET A 409 -6.67 6.12 4.96
CA MET A 409 -5.36 6.25 4.33
C MET A 409 -5.03 7.69 3.99
N VAL A 410 -5.94 8.44 3.36
CA VAL A 410 -5.73 9.86 3.05
C VAL A 410 -5.46 10.66 4.33
N THR A 411 -6.22 10.41 5.39
CA THR A 411 -6.07 11.12 6.66
C THR A 411 -4.76 10.75 7.36
N ALA A 412 -4.45 9.47 7.46
CA ALA A 412 -3.27 8.96 8.14
C ALA A 412 -1.98 9.39 7.43
N LEU A 413 -1.93 9.31 6.09
CA LEU A 413 -0.82 9.81 5.29
C LEU A 413 -0.65 11.32 5.44
N SER A 414 -1.74 12.09 5.43
CA SER A 414 -1.68 13.55 5.63
C SER A 414 -1.18 13.94 7.01
N LEU A 415 -1.55 13.19 8.06
CA LEU A 415 -1.07 13.41 9.43
C LEU A 415 0.42 13.08 9.55
N ALA A 416 0.84 11.94 9.03
CA ALA A 416 2.25 11.55 9.02
C ALA A 416 3.10 12.52 8.19
N GLY A 417 2.61 12.95 7.01
CA GLY A 417 3.25 13.96 6.17
C GLY A 417 3.39 15.31 6.87
N ARG A 418 2.37 15.76 7.60
CA ARG A 418 2.46 16.97 8.45
C ARG A 418 3.53 16.81 9.53
N ALA A 419 3.50 15.71 10.28
CA ALA A 419 4.45 15.45 11.35
C ALA A 419 5.89 15.48 10.82
N MET A 420 6.15 14.82 9.69
CA MET A 420 7.47 14.76 9.08
C MET A 420 7.93 16.10 8.46
N ASN A 421 7.02 16.89 7.90
CA ASN A 421 7.36 18.23 7.41
C ASN A 421 7.65 19.20 8.56
N PHE A 422 6.90 19.15 9.66
CA PHE A 422 7.26 19.93 10.84
C PHE A 422 8.61 19.49 11.41
N PHE A 423 8.84 18.19 11.50
CA PHE A 423 10.10 17.62 11.98
C PHE A 423 11.30 18.11 11.15
N ARG A 424 11.29 17.89 9.84
CA ARG A 424 12.43 18.19 8.95
C ARG A 424 12.56 19.68 8.68
N ASP A 425 11.45 20.34 8.40
CA ASP A 425 11.43 21.66 7.77
C ASP A 425 10.89 22.76 8.66
N GLY A 426 10.15 22.43 9.72
CA GLY A 426 9.53 23.39 10.64
C GLY A 426 8.33 24.12 10.04
N ARG A 427 7.68 23.54 9.04
CA ARG A 427 6.58 24.13 8.28
C ARG A 427 5.61 23.05 7.82
N ARG A 428 4.39 23.45 7.45
CA ARG A 428 3.41 22.53 6.85
C ARG A 428 3.90 22.06 5.48
N ILE A 429 3.51 20.84 5.12
CA ILE A 429 3.63 20.35 3.76
C ILE A 429 2.83 21.28 2.84
N ASN A 430 3.44 21.69 1.73
CA ASN A 430 2.72 22.47 0.72
C ASN A 430 1.88 21.51 -0.14
N ALA A 431 0.81 22.01 -0.77
CA ALA A 431 -0.07 21.17 -1.59
C ALA A 431 0.66 20.53 -2.78
N ALA A 432 1.69 21.20 -3.32
CA ALA A 432 2.47 20.72 -4.45
C ALA A 432 3.42 19.54 -4.13
N ALA A 433 3.74 19.33 -2.85
CA ALA A 433 4.59 18.23 -2.37
C ALA A 433 3.78 16.96 -2.06
N GLY A 434 2.45 17.00 -2.23
CA GLY A 434 1.54 15.89 -1.95
C GLY A 434 1.15 15.80 -0.47
N LEU A 435 0.65 14.62 -0.09
CA LEU A 435 0.10 14.35 1.24
C LEU A 435 1.14 13.79 2.24
N TYR A 436 2.17 13.11 1.75
CA TYR A 436 3.01 12.23 2.56
C TYR A 436 4.50 12.55 2.45
N SER A 437 5.23 12.32 3.55
CA SER A 437 6.69 12.36 3.58
C SER A 437 7.18 11.15 4.39
N PRO A 438 7.99 10.26 3.81
CA PRO A 438 8.34 8.99 4.45
C PRO A 438 9.31 9.20 5.62
N LEU A 439 9.39 8.25 6.56
CA LEU A 439 10.34 8.31 7.68
C LEU A 439 11.79 8.30 7.19
N SER A 440 12.08 7.44 6.21
CA SER A 440 13.35 7.37 5.48
C SER A 440 13.08 6.91 4.04
N MET A 441 14.04 7.15 3.14
CA MET A 441 13.85 6.90 1.71
C MET A 441 14.23 5.47 1.27
N SER A 442 14.73 4.66 2.20
CA SER A 442 15.17 3.29 1.94
C SER A 442 14.49 2.30 2.89
N SER A 443 14.66 1.01 2.60
CA SER A 443 14.24 -0.08 3.50
C SER A 443 14.91 0.03 4.88
N VAL A 444 14.36 -0.70 5.86
CA VAL A 444 14.85 -0.64 7.26
C VAL A 444 16.37 -0.85 7.36
N PRO A 445 16.97 -1.91 6.78
CA PRO A 445 18.41 -2.13 6.92
C PRO A 445 19.25 -1.08 6.18
N LYS A 446 18.79 -0.64 5.00
CA LYS A 446 19.49 0.36 4.19
C LYS A 446 19.48 1.74 4.86
N SER A 447 18.38 2.11 5.51
CA SER A 447 18.21 3.40 6.21
C SER A 447 19.28 3.64 7.26
N LEU A 448 19.66 2.60 8.02
CA LEU A 448 20.69 2.70 9.07
C LEU A 448 22.08 3.05 8.53
N HIS A 449 22.31 2.79 7.24
CA HIS A 449 23.59 3.04 6.57
C HIS A 449 23.53 4.28 5.67
N GLU A 450 22.43 5.04 5.67
CA GLU A 450 22.32 6.28 4.90
C GLU A 450 23.28 7.35 5.44
N PRO A 451 24.00 8.07 4.57
CA PRO A 451 24.81 9.20 5.00
C PRO A 451 23.98 10.23 5.75
N GLY A 452 24.43 10.62 6.94
CA GLY A 452 23.72 11.59 7.78
C GLY A 452 22.55 11.03 8.58
N PHE A 453 22.32 9.71 8.58
CA PHE A 453 21.29 9.08 9.41
C PHE A 453 21.41 9.48 10.89
N SER A 454 22.63 9.40 11.45
CA SER A 454 22.90 9.75 12.86
C SER A 454 22.71 11.24 13.18
N SER A 455 22.91 12.14 12.20
CA SER A 455 22.74 13.59 12.42
C SER A 455 21.34 14.09 12.06
N SER A 456 20.49 13.25 11.45
CA SER A 456 19.14 13.61 10.99
C SER A 456 18.16 13.90 12.13
N GLY A 457 18.44 13.44 13.35
CA GLY A 457 17.53 13.52 14.50
C GLY A 457 16.40 12.48 14.48
N ILE A 458 16.37 11.56 13.51
CA ILE A 458 15.28 10.58 13.34
C ILE A 458 15.27 9.52 14.46
N GLN A 459 16.43 9.23 15.05
CA GLN A 459 16.55 8.27 16.15
C GLN A 459 15.88 8.84 17.40
N GLU A 460 16.14 10.11 17.70
CA GLU A 460 15.49 10.80 18.81
C GLU A 460 14.00 11.02 18.54
N LEU A 461 13.59 11.27 17.28
CA LEU A 461 12.17 11.27 16.93
C LEU A 461 11.50 9.94 17.32
N ALA A 462 12.13 8.81 16.97
CA ALA A 462 11.62 7.49 17.33
C ALA A 462 11.51 7.29 18.85
N LEU A 463 12.54 7.71 19.61
CA LEU A 463 12.49 7.71 21.07
C LEU A 463 11.36 8.59 21.62
N GLY A 464 11.21 9.81 21.11
CA GLY A 464 10.16 10.74 21.53
C GLY A 464 8.76 10.17 21.31
N ILE A 465 8.50 9.59 20.14
CA ILE A 465 7.23 8.91 19.84
C ILE A 465 7.02 7.72 20.78
N ALA A 466 8.04 6.90 21.01
CA ALA A 466 7.95 5.73 21.90
C ALA A 466 7.65 6.13 23.36
N LEU A 467 8.30 7.18 23.87
CA LEU A 467 8.05 7.69 25.23
C LEU A 467 6.64 8.28 25.36
N VAL A 468 6.19 9.04 24.36
CA VAL A 468 4.83 9.59 24.32
C VAL A 468 3.78 8.48 24.30
N ALA A 469 4.01 7.45 23.49
CA ALA A 469 3.15 6.26 23.41
C ALA A 469 3.12 5.48 24.72
N LEU A 470 4.28 5.29 25.36
CA LEU A 470 4.41 4.55 26.61
C LEU A 470 3.67 5.27 27.74
N ALA A 471 3.89 6.58 27.88
CA ALA A 471 3.18 7.37 28.88
C ALA A 471 1.66 7.43 28.65
N ALA A 472 1.21 7.39 27.39
CA ALA A 472 -0.21 7.27 27.08
C ALA A 472 -0.78 5.90 27.49
N THR A 473 -0.02 4.83 27.25
CA THR A 473 -0.38 3.46 27.65
C THR A 473 -0.42 3.32 29.19
N GLU A 474 0.43 4.03 29.92
CA GLU A 474 0.41 4.11 31.39
C GLU A 474 -0.66 5.07 31.95
N GLY A 475 -1.47 5.69 31.10
CA GLY A 475 -2.62 6.51 31.49
C GLY A 475 -2.29 7.93 31.93
N PHE A 476 -1.09 8.44 31.63
CA PHE A 476 -0.71 9.82 31.99
C PHE A 476 -1.37 10.87 31.10
N TRP A 477 -1.70 10.52 29.85
CA TRP A 477 -2.43 11.36 28.92
C TRP A 477 -3.08 10.53 27.81
N GLU A 478 -4.00 11.14 27.07
CA GLU A 478 -4.49 10.61 25.81
C GLU A 478 -3.76 11.28 24.63
N CYS A 479 -3.38 10.48 23.64
CA CYS A 479 -2.91 10.98 22.35
C CYS A 479 -4.10 11.20 21.42
N ARG A 480 -4.20 12.42 20.89
CA ARG A 480 -5.21 12.83 19.90
C ARG A 480 -4.52 13.47 18.71
N VAL A 481 -5.27 13.69 17.62
CA VAL A 481 -4.80 14.45 16.46
C VAL A 481 -5.77 15.59 16.20
N SER A 482 -5.22 16.78 15.96
CA SER A 482 -6.00 17.93 15.54
C SER A 482 -6.31 17.86 14.05
N GLY A 483 -7.49 18.37 13.66
CA GLY A 483 -8.00 18.26 12.29
C GLY A 483 -7.02 18.80 11.25
N LEU A 484 -7.07 18.27 10.02
CA LEU A 484 -6.09 18.66 8.99
C LEU A 484 -6.14 20.14 8.62
N SER A 485 -7.31 20.75 8.77
CA SER A 485 -7.56 22.18 8.52
C SER A 485 -7.26 23.08 9.71
N ASP A 486 -7.01 22.55 10.91
CA ASP A 486 -6.70 23.37 12.08
C ASP A 486 -5.34 24.04 11.88
N PRO A 487 -5.23 25.38 11.81
CA PRO A 487 -3.97 26.09 11.56
C PRO A 487 -2.96 25.91 12.71
N GLY A 488 -3.41 25.68 13.94
CA GLY A 488 -2.57 25.44 15.11
C GLY A 488 -2.22 23.97 15.34
N GLY A 489 -2.82 23.04 14.59
CA GLY A 489 -2.62 21.61 14.78
C GLY A 489 -1.17 21.16 14.55
N GLY A 490 -0.59 20.53 15.56
CA GLY A 490 0.76 19.96 15.53
C GLY A 490 0.82 18.57 14.89
N ALA A 491 1.86 17.82 15.23
CA ALA A 491 2.01 16.42 14.83
C ALA A 491 0.99 15.53 15.58
N LEU A 492 0.79 15.81 16.87
CA LEU A 492 -0.21 15.20 17.73
C LEU A 492 -0.59 16.17 18.84
N ARG A 493 -1.66 15.86 19.56
CA ARG A 493 -2.13 16.60 20.73
C ARG A 493 -2.17 15.68 21.93
N LEU A 494 -1.54 16.10 23.03
CA LEU A 494 -1.64 15.39 24.31
C LEU A 494 -2.76 16.01 25.13
N ALA A 495 -3.65 15.19 25.67
CA ALA A 495 -4.73 15.63 26.55
C ALA A 495 -4.58 14.94 27.91
N GLY A 496 -4.28 15.72 28.95
CA GLY A 496 -4.31 15.27 30.33
C GLY A 496 -5.65 15.61 31.00
N ALA A 497 -5.69 15.47 32.33
CA ALA A 497 -6.90 15.72 33.11
C ALA A 497 -7.28 17.20 33.17
N VAL A 498 -6.30 18.09 33.04
CA VAL A 498 -6.47 19.53 33.30
C VAL A 498 -6.28 20.38 32.04
N ARG A 499 -5.39 19.97 31.14
CA ARG A 499 -5.07 20.74 29.94
C ARG A 499 -4.74 19.82 28.76
N SER A 500 -4.51 20.46 27.62
CA SER A 500 -4.08 19.77 26.41
C SER A 500 -3.08 20.64 25.65
N ALA A 501 -2.08 20.02 25.05
CA ALA A 501 -1.04 20.73 24.33
C ALA A 501 -0.81 20.11 22.95
N GLU A 502 -0.60 20.97 21.95
CA GLU A 502 -0.12 20.53 20.63
C GLU A 502 1.38 20.23 20.73
N VAL A 503 1.77 19.09 20.18
CA VAL A 503 3.14 18.61 20.15
C VAL A 503 3.70 18.73 18.75
N PHE A 504 4.86 19.35 18.66
CA PHE A 504 5.68 19.42 17.47
C PHE A 504 6.98 18.68 17.72
N PHE A 505 7.48 18.03 16.69
CA PHE A 505 8.84 17.50 16.68
C PHE A 505 9.71 18.40 15.82
N ALA A 506 10.97 18.58 16.20
CA ALA A 506 11.94 19.36 15.44
C ALA A 506 13.27 18.60 15.36
N ALA A 507 13.67 18.25 14.13
CA ALA A 507 14.94 17.59 13.85
C ALA A 507 16.13 18.41 14.33
N ASN A 508 16.05 19.75 14.25
CA ASN A 508 17.14 20.65 14.60
C ASN A 508 16.61 22.04 14.98
N ASN A 509 17.52 22.93 15.38
CA ASN A 509 17.17 24.29 15.79
C ASN A 509 16.60 25.14 14.65
N GLN A 510 16.92 24.83 13.40
CA GLN A 510 16.36 25.53 12.25
C GLN A 510 14.88 25.19 12.07
N SER A 511 14.49 23.92 12.13
CA SER A 511 13.08 23.54 12.05
C SER A 511 12.29 24.06 13.26
N ALA A 512 12.84 24.00 14.48
CA ALA A 512 12.22 24.62 15.65
C ALA A 512 12.00 26.13 15.49
N SER A 513 13.01 26.87 15.00
CA SER A 513 12.90 28.31 14.78
C SER A 513 11.83 28.66 13.73
N ARG A 514 11.70 27.84 12.68
CA ARG A 514 10.66 28.00 11.67
C ARG A 514 9.26 27.70 12.20
N LEU A 515 9.10 26.72 13.09
CA LEU A 515 7.82 26.47 13.78
C LEU A 515 7.36 27.70 14.56
N ILE A 516 8.29 28.34 15.28
CA ILE A 516 8.03 29.53 16.09
C ILE A 516 7.73 30.73 15.19
N ALA A 517 8.57 30.98 14.18
CA ALA A 517 8.39 32.09 13.25
C ALA A 517 7.10 31.96 12.41
N GLY A 518 6.67 30.74 12.12
CA GLY A 518 5.40 30.44 11.44
C GLY A 518 4.17 30.57 12.34
N GLY A 519 4.33 30.89 13.62
CA GLY A 519 3.21 31.07 14.57
C GLY A 519 2.60 29.77 15.10
N TYR A 520 3.11 28.60 14.70
CA TYR A 520 2.59 27.30 15.15
C TYR A 520 2.87 27.04 16.63
N ALA A 521 4.02 27.50 17.12
CA ALA A 521 4.45 27.37 18.50
C ALA A 521 4.84 28.75 19.09
N ALA A 522 3.86 29.64 19.18
CA ALA A 522 4.02 30.96 19.79
C ALA A 522 4.41 30.86 21.28
N GLU A 523 5.06 31.87 21.84
CA GLU A 523 5.57 31.82 23.22
C GLU A 523 4.46 31.64 24.26
N ASP A 524 3.30 32.24 24.02
CA ASP A 524 2.10 32.22 24.85
C ASP A 524 1.11 31.10 24.48
N SER A 525 1.46 30.25 23.52
CA SER A 525 0.68 29.06 23.17
C SER A 525 0.95 27.91 24.14
N ASP A 526 -0.07 27.08 24.40
CA ASP A 526 0.06 25.84 25.18
C ASP A 526 0.60 24.71 24.27
N THR A 527 1.86 24.85 23.85
CA THR A 527 2.51 23.93 22.89
C THR A 527 3.77 23.29 23.50
N ILE A 528 4.18 22.18 22.91
CA ILE A 528 5.40 21.43 23.26
C ILE A 528 6.21 21.23 21.98
N ILE A 529 7.48 21.62 21.99
CA ILE A 529 8.43 21.24 20.95
C ILE A 529 9.38 20.20 21.54
N LEU A 530 9.39 19.01 20.95
CA LEU A 530 10.35 17.95 21.22
C LEU A 530 11.51 18.08 20.21
N HIS A 531 12.67 18.49 20.70
CA HIS A 531 13.89 18.65 19.90
C HIS A 531 14.66 17.35 19.90
N SER A 532 15.05 16.88 18.70
CA SER A 532 15.98 15.75 18.60
C SER A 532 17.35 16.11 19.16
N HIS A 533 17.89 17.26 18.76
CA HIS A 533 19.18 17.76 19.23
C HIS A 533 19.03 18.71 20.42
N GLU A 534 20.16 19.09 21.01
CA GLU A 534 20.19 20.00 22.15
C GLU A 534 19.55 21.36 21.80
N ALA A 535 18.53 21.74 22.57
CA ALA A 535 17.88 23.03 22.44
C ALA A 535 18.77 24.11 23.10
N PRO A 536 18.89 25.31 22.49
CA PRO A 536 19.67 26.38 23.07
C PRO A 536 19.16 26.74 24.46
N ALA A 537 20.08 27.02 25.40
CA ALA A 537 19.69 27.52 26.72
C ALA A 537 18.85 28.80 26.55
N ARG A 538 17.67 28.83 27.18
CA ARG A 538 16.83 30.03 27.17
C ARG A 538 17.61 31.17 27.84
N ALA A 539 17.84 32.26 27.11
CA ALA A 539 18.41 33.47 27.69
C ALA A 539 17.50 33.95 28.84
N ALA A 540 18.09 34.20 30.01
CA ALA A 540 17.37 34.75 31.15
C ALA A 540 16.82 36.13 30.74
N ARG A 541 15.49 36.24 30.60
CA ARG A 541 14.85 37.54 30.35
C ARG A 541 14.63 38.24 31.68
N HIS A 542 14.88 39.55 31.72
CA HIS A 542 14.51 40.38 32.85
C HIS A 542 13.00 40.26 33.15
N PRO A 543 12.60 40.12 34.42
CA PRO A 543 11.19 40.01 34.78
C PRO A 543 10.47 41.32 34.44
N THR A 544 9.59 41.29 33.44
CA THR A 544 8.77 42.44 33.01
C THR A 544 7.39 42.48 33.68
N SER A 545 7.13 41.62 34.67
CA SER A 545 5.84 41.56 35.37
C SER A 545 6.03 41.26 36.87
N PRO A 546 5.20 41.83 37.76
CA PRO A 546 5.25 41.55 39.19
C PRO A 546 5.10 40.05 39.50
N PRO A 547 5.73 39.53 40.57
CA PRO A 547 5.57 38.15 40.98
C PRO A 547 4.10 37.87 41.34
N GLY A 548 3.46 37.03 40.54
CA GLY A 548 2.09 36.57 40.72
C GLY A 548 1.89 35.24 39.98
N ARG A 549 1.02 34.38 40.50
CA ARG A 549 0.76 33.04 39.96
C ARG A 549 -0.06 33.15 38.67
N THR A 550 0.58 33.52 37.56
CA THR A 550 -0.10 33.53 36.27
C THR A 550 -0.20 32.11 35.74
N LEU A 551 -1.42 31.60 35.55
CA LEU A 551 -1.73 30.36 34.80
C LEU A 551 -1.41 30.50 33.29
N ARG A 552 -0.30 31.16 32.95
CA ARG A 552 0.04 31.51 31.57
C ARG A 552 0.49 30.27 30.82
N ARG A 553 -0.25 29.99 29.74
CA ARG A 553 0.11 29.09 28.64
C ARG A 553 1.50 29.50 28.15
N ARG A 554 2.48 28.61 28.27
CA ARG A 554 3.82 28.85 27.75
C ARG A 554 4.27 27.64 26.97
N ARG A 555 4.91 27.91 25.84
CA ARG A 555 5.61 26.89 25.06
C ARG A 555 6.66 26.19 25.93
N ARG A 556 6.63 24.86 25.92
CA ARG A 556 7.66 23.99 26.50
C ARG A 556 8.57 23.50 25.38
N GLU A 557 9.87 23.47 25.62
CA GLU A 557 10.89 23.01 24.68
C GLU A 557 11.73 21.98 25.40
N ILE A 558 11.74 20.76 24.90
CA ILE A 558 12.29 19.57 25.57
C ILE A 558 13.33 18.95 24.63
N SER A 559 14.53 18.68 25.14
CA SER A 559 15.60 18.04 24.36
C SER A 559 15.64 16.54 24.61
N LEU A 560 15.31 15.75 23.60
CA LEU A 560 15.26 14.29 23.69
C LEU A 560 16.65 13.68 23.89
N SER A 561 17.68 14.22 23.21
CA SER A 561 19.07 13.79 23.41
C SER A 561 19.58 14.05 24.83
N ARG A 562 19.16 15.15 25.47
CA ARG A 562 19.51 15.46 26.87
C ARG A 562 18.77 14.53 27.82
N LEU A 563 17.48 14.28 27.58
CA LEU A 563 16.68 13.36 28.40
C LEU A 563 17.24 11.94 28.37
N SER A 564 17.67 11.44 27.21
CA SER A 564 18.25 10.10 27.11
C SER A 564 19.70 10.02 27.62
N GLY A 565 20.50 11.08 27.45
CA GLY A 565 21.88 11.11 27.91
C GLY A 565 22.04 11.33 29.43
N ALA A 566 21.03 11.87 30.12
CA ALA A 566 21.12 12.22 31.54
C ALA A 566 20.67 11.11 32.50
N SER A 567 20.00 10.06 32.01
CA SER A 567 19.38 9.03 32.85
C SER A 567 19.71 7.62 32.33
N ASN A 568 20.03 6.70 33.24
CA ASN A 568 20.36 5.31 32.92
C ASN A 568 19.16 4.36 33.04
N SER A 569 17.95 4.90 33.25
CA SER A 569 16.72 4.11 33.39
C SER A 569 15.57 4.79 32.69
N LEU A 570 14.73 3.97 32.04
CA LEU A 570 13.52 4.41 31.36
C LEU A 570 12.53 5.10 32.30
N ASP A 571 12.39 4.62 33.53
CA ASP A 571 11.43 5.18 34.48
C ASP A 571 11.83 6.60 34.90
N GLU A 572 13.14 6.88 34.98
CA GLU A 572 13.66 8.23 35.24
C GLU A 572 13.43 9.16 34.04
N ILE A 573 13.70 8.68 32.82
CA ILE A 573 13.41 9.42 31.58
C ILE A 573 11.92 9.78 31.50
N LEU A 574 11.03 8.82 31.76
CA LEU A 574 9.58 9.05 31.77
C LEU A 574 9.17 10.04 32.85
N LYS A 575 9.72 9.92 34.06
CA LYS A 575 9.45 10.86 35.15
C LYS A 575 9.83 12.30 34.77
N ASN A 576 11.02 12.47 34.18
CA ASN A 576 11.51 13.77 33.75
C ASN A 576 10.67 14.34 32.59
N LEU A 577 10.37 13.52 31.58
CA LEU A 577 9.51 13.89 30.47
C LEU A 577 8.12 14.34 30.96
N ARG A 578 7.51 13.61 31.90
CA ARG A 578 6.21 13.96 32.47
C ARG A 578 6.24 15.27 33.22
N ALA A 579 7.31 15.53 33.98
CA ALA A 579 7.48 16.78 34.71
C ALA A 579 7.60 17.98 33.75
N GLU A 580 8.31 17.81 32.64
CA GLU A 580 8.47 18.85 31.62
C GLU A 580 7.23 19.06 30.76
N ILE A 581 6.55 17.97 30.36
CA ILE A 581 5.32 18.03 29.58
C ILE A 581 4.20 18.63 30.42
N ALA A 582 3.90 18.02 31.57
CA ALA A 582 2.76 18.27 32.45
C ALA A 582 1.50 18.71 31.68
N VAL A 583 0.50 17.85 31.51
CA VAL A 583 -0.80 18.17 30.85
C VAL A 583 -2.01 17.70 31.66
#